data_AF-A0A498IG85-F1
#
_entry.id   AF-A0A498IG85-F1
#
_cell.length_a   1.000
_cell.length_b   1.000
_cell.length_c   1.000
_cell.angle_alpha   90.00
_cell.angle_beta   90.00
_cell.angle_gamma   90.00
#
_symmetry.space_group_name_H-M   'P 1'
#
loop_
_entity.id
_entity.type
_entity.pdbx_description
1 polymer ?
#
loop_
_entity_poly.entity_id
_entity_poly.type
_entity_poly.pdbx_seq_one_letter_code
_entity_poly.pdbx_strand_id
1 'polypeptide(L)'
;MSQGSSPVTLFSPYKMGKFSLSHRVVLAPLTRCRALNGLPQPALAEYYVQRSTDGGLLISEAAIVSDTGAGMPRVPGIYNDEQVEAWKKVVDAIHAKGAFIFCQLWHVGRASHEVYQPGGGLPISSTNDPISKRWNVLLPDGSHGTYPKPRALETQEIPQVVEHFRQGALNAIRAGQFIFL
;
A
#
# COMPACT_ATOMS: atom_id res chain seq x y z
N MET A 1 -42.65 -16.06 18.59
CA MET A 1 -41.77 -15.01 19.13
C MET A 1 -40.73 -14.71 18.06
N SER A 2 -40.79 -13.54 17.43
CA SER A 2 -39.78 -13.18 16.42
C SER A 2 -38.48 -12.85 17.17
N GLN A 3 -37.40 -13.57 16.85
CA GLN A 3 -36.08 -13.25 17.36
C GLN A 3 -35.62 -11.96 16.66
N GLY A 4 -35.80 -10.82 17.31
CA GLY A 4 -35.23 -9.56 16.83
C GLY A 4 -33.72 -9.68 16.82
N SER A 5 -33.09 -9.52 15.65
CA SER A 5 -31.63 -9.51 15.53
C SER A 5 -31.06 -8.43 16.46
N SER A 6 -30.14 -8.80 17.33
CA SER A 6 -29.44 -7.82 18.18
C SER A 6 -28.86 -6.69 17.30
N PRO A 7 -28.94 -5.42 17.73
CA PRO A 7 -28.49 -4.29 16.94
C PRO A 7 -27.00 -4.43 16.59
N VAL A 8 -26.67 -4.12 15.34
CA VAL A 8 -25.27 -4.14 14.86
C VAL A 8 -24.51 -3.00 15.56
N THR A 9 -23.41 -3.36 16.22
CA THR A 9 -22.52 -2.43 16.92
C THR A 9 -21.11 -2.45 16.30
N LEU A 10 -20.24 -1.55 16.76
CA LEU A 10 -18.84 -1.50 16.35
C LEU A 10 -18.08 -2.81 16.64
N PHE A 11 -18.46 -3.53 17.70
CA PHE A 11 -17.85 -4.79 18.13
C PHE A 11 -18.63 -6.03 17.68
N SER A 12 -19.70 -5.85 16.91
CA SER A 12 -20.44 -6.97 16.33
C SER A 12 -19.64 -7.59 15.18
N PRO A 13 -19.58 -8.92 15.06
CA PRO A 13 -18.95 -9.60 13.93
C PRO A 13 -19.48 -9.16 12.57
N TYR A 14 -18.68 -9.37 11.53
CA TYR A 14 -19.04 -9.02 10.15
C TYR A 14 -18.46 -10.02 9.15
N LYS A 15 -19.30 -10.56 8.26
CA LYS A 15 -18.85 -11.39 7.14
C LYS A 15 -18.57 -10.50 5.93
N MET A 16 -17.30 -10.31 5.61
CA MET A 16 -16.83 -9.56 4.46
C MET A 16 -16.39 -10.53 3.35
N GLY A 17 -17.29 -10.89 2.44
CA GLY A 17 -17.01 -11.90 1.42
C GLY A 17 -16.64 -13.25 2.05
N LYS A 18 -15.37 -13.67 1.89
CA LYS A 18 -14.82 -14.89 2.47
C LYS A 18 -14.21 -14.73 3.87
N PHE A 19 -14.17 -13.51 4.43
CA PHE A 19 -13.59 -13.23 5.76
C PHE A 19 -14.67 -13.08 6.81
N SER A 20 -14.44 -13.70 7.96
CA SER A 20 -15.27 -13.53 9.16
C SER A 20 -14.52 -12.65 10.13
N LEU A 21 -14.88 -11.37 10.18
CA LEU A 21 -14.29 -10.39 11.10
C LEU A 21 -14.98 -10.46 12.46
N SER A 22 -14.22 -10.37 13.54
CA SER A 22 -14.74 -10.37 14.92
C SER A 22 -15.31 -9.01 15.35
N HIS A 23 -14.88 -7.92 14.68
CA HIS A 23 -15.34 -6.56 14.93
C HIS A 23 -15.23 -5.70 13.67
N ARG A 24 -15.67 -4.44 13.76
CA ARG A 24 -15.74 -3.50 12.63
C ARG A 24 -14.72 -2.35 12.72
N VAL A 25 -13.82 -2.41 13.69
CA VAL A 25 -12.65 -1.52 13.76
C VAL A 25 -11.59 -2.01 12.76
N VAL A 26 -11.10 -1.11 11.90
CA VAL A 26 -10.12 -1.42 10.84
C VAL A 26 -8.93 -0.48 10.96
N LEU A 27 -7.71 -1.01 10.80
CA LEU A 27 -6.54 -0.15 10.62
C LEU A 27 -6.54 0.40 9.18
N ALA A 28 -6.72 1.71 9.05
CA ALA A 28 -6.61 2.41 7.77
C ALA A 28 -5.18 2.33 7.20
N PRO A 29 -5.01 2.44 5.86
CA PRO A 29 -3.69 2.51 5.25
C PRO A 29 -2.96 3.81 5.65
N LEU A 30 -1.74 3.67 6.16
CA LEU A 30 -0.96 4.81 6.70
C LEU A 30 0.50 4.73 6.24
N THR A 31 0.90 5.52 5.24
CA THR A 31 2.32 5.61 4.81
C THR A 31 3.22 6.04 5.96
N ARG A 32 4.20 5.21 6.34
CA ARG A 32 5.07 5.49 7.50
C ARG A 32 6.52 5.78 7.13
N CYS A 33 6.98 5.47 5.91
CA CYS A 33 8.35 5.74 5.46
C CYS A 33 9.42 4.99 6.28
N ARG A 34 9.14 3.72 6.66
CA ARG A 34 10.04 2.87 7.47
C ARG A 34 10.62 1.67 6.70
N ALA A 35 10.26 1.49 5.44
CA ALA A 35 10.79 0.43 4.59
C ALA A 35 12.09 0.89 3.92
N LEU A 36 13.23 0.64 4.57
CA LEU A 36 14.54 0.95 4.01
C LEU A 36 14.73 0.20 2.68
N ASN A 37 15.20 0.92 1.66
CA ASN A 37 15.39 0.41 0.29
C ASN A 37 14.13 -0.25 -0.32
N GLY A 38 12.94 0.18 0.12
CA GLY A 38 11.68 -0.40 -0.36
C GLY A 38 11.33 -1.76 0.24
N LEU A 39 12.09 -2.22 1.23
CA LEU A 39 11.89 -3.51 1.88
C LEU A 39 11.23 -3.32 3.25
N PRO A 40 10.10 -3.99 3.53
CA PRO A 40 9.60 -4.19 4.89
C PRO A 40 10.70 -4.63 5.85
N GLN A 41 10.86 -3.89 6.94
CA GLN A 41 11.85 -4.15 7.98
C GLN A 41 11.22 -4.83 9.20
N PRO A 42 12.00 -5.43 10.12
CA PRO A 42 11.46 -5.99 11.36
C PRO A 42 10.58 -5.00 12.15
N ALA A 43 10.91 -3.70 12.12
CA ALA A 43 10.11 -2.65 12.74
C ALA A 43 8.68 -2.55 12.15
N LEU A 44 8.51 -2.87 10.87
CA LEU A 44 7.20 -2.87 10.22
C LEU A 44 6.37 -4.10 10.64
N ALA A 45 7.01 -5.26 10.81
CA ALA A 45 6.35 -6.45 11.36
C ALA A 45 5.83 -6.16 12.78
N GLU A 46 6.68 -5.65 13.66
CA GLU A 46 6.30 -5.27 15.03
C GLU A 46 5.14 -4.25 15.04
N TYR A 47 5.21 -3.24 14.16
CA TYR A 47 4.17 -2.22 14.04
C TYR A 47 2.76 -2.79 13.76
N TYR A 48 2.66 -3.75 12.84
CA TYR A 48 1.37 -4.40 12.52
C TYR A 48 0.96 -5.43 13.56
N VAL A 49 1.90 -6.20 14.12
CA VAL A 49 1.61 -7.16 15.20
C VAL A 49 0.98 -6.46 16.40
N GLN A 50 1.50 -5.30 16.80
CA GLN A 50 0.93 -4.48 17.88
C GLN A 50 -0.52 -4.04 17.62
N ARG A 51 -0.95 -4.01 16.35
CA ARG A 51 -2.29 -3.57 15.91
C ARG A 51 -3.18 -4.73 15.51
N SER A 52 -2.67 -5.95 15.58
CA SER A 52 -3.40 -7.15 15.20
C SER A 52 -4.25 -7.66 16.35
N THR A 53 -5.52 -7.91 16.06
CA THR A 53 -6.50 -8.53 16.95
C THR A 53 -7.09 -9.75 16.26
N ASP A 54 -7.54 -10.74 17.03
CA ASP A 54 -8.16 -11.94 16.47
C ASP A 54 -9.44 -11.58 15.68
N GLY A 55 -9.45 -11.93 14.39
CA GLY A 55 -10.50 -11.53 13.44
C GLY A 55 -10.56 -10.04 13.12
N GLY A 56 -9.51 -9.26 13.42
CA GLY A 56 -9.38 -7.86 13.03
C GLY A 56 -8.89 -7.69 11.60
N LEU A 57 -9.29 -6.60 10.93
CA LEU A 57 -8.83 -6.27 9.58
C LEU A 57 -7.84 -5.11 9.61
N LEU A 58 -6.70 -5.29 8.93
CA LEU A 58 -5.69 -4.29 8.70
C LEU A 58 -5.55 -4.01 7.20
N ILE A 59 -5.24 -2.77 6.86
CA ILE A 59 -4.83 -2.37 5.52
C ILE A 59 -3.41 -1.86 5.62
N SER A 60 -2.50 -2.41 4.81
CA SER A 60 -1.10 -2.01 4.83
C SER A 60 -0.93 -0.53 4.48
N GLU A 61 0.21 0.02 4.85
CA GLU A 61 0.75 1.19 4.19
C GLU A 61 0.90 0.94 2.69
N ALA A 62 0.91 2.03 1.93
CA ALA A 62 0.94 1.98 0.48
C ALA A 62 2.19 1.23 -0.03
N ALA A 63 1.98 0.15 -0.77
CA ALA A 63 3.02 -0.66 -1.39
C ALA A 63 3.10 -0.33 -2.89
N ILE A 64 4.24 0.20 -3.34
CA ILE A 64 4.41 0.59 -4.73
C ILE A 64 4.46 -0.64 -5.66
N VAL A 65 3.80 -0.55 -6.81
CA VAL A 65 3.70 -1.65 -7.79
C VAL A 65 4.73 -1.60 -8.92
N SER A 66 5.55 -0.56 -8.95
CA SER A 66 6.68 -0.40 -9.87
C SER A 66 7.70 0.57 -9.26
N ASP A 67 8.91 0.60 -9.83
CA ASP A 67 9.96 1.56 -9.49
C ASP A 67 9.58 3.02 -9.81
N THR A 68 8.69 3.24 -10.77
CA THR A 68 8.09 4.57 -11.07
C THR A 68 6.99 5.00 -10.08
N GLY A 69 6.54 4.10 -9.21
CA GLY A 69 5.36 4.29 -8.38
C GLY A 69 5.57 5.14 -7.12
N ALA A 70 6.81 5.50 -6.80
CA ALA A 70 7.18 6.19 -5.57
C ALA A 70 6.97 7.71 -5.63
N GLY A 71 6.53 8.30 -4.52
CA GLY A 71 6.48 9.76 -4.30
C GLY A 71 6.85 10.17 -2.87
N MET A 72 7.34 9.22 -2.07
CA MET A 72 7.76 9.40 -0.69
C MET A 72 8.97 8.51 -0.40
N PRO A 73 9.84 8.88 0.54
CA PRO A 73 11.03 8.09 0.84
C PRO A 73 10.68 6.84 1.65
N ARG A 74 11.44 5.76 1.48
CA ARG A 74 11.37 4.56 2.33
C ARG A 74 9.95 3.95 2.43
N VAL A 75 9.20 4.00 1.32
CA VAL A 75 7.91 3.29 1.18
C VAL A 75 8.18 1.89 0.65
N PRO A 76 7.45 0.85 1.12
CA PRO A 76 7.67 -0.50 0.66
C PRO A 76 7.20 -0.68 -0.79
N GLY A 77 7.84 -1.61 -1.51
CA GLY A 77 7.36 -2.09 -2.81
C GLY A 77 6.73 -3.48 -2.72
N ILE A 78 6.11 -3.92 -3.80
CA ILE A 78 5.60 -5.30 -3.99
C ILE A 78 5.73 -5.77 -5.45
N TYR A 79 6.79 -5.35 -6.13
CA TYR A 79 6.99 -5.61 -7.57
C TYR A 79 8.15 -6.55 -7.88
N ASN A 80 8.99 -6.89 -6.90
CA ASN A 80 10.08 -7.86 -7.04
C ASN A 80 10.07 -8.93 -5.93
N ASP A 81 10.87 -9.98 -6.11
CA ASP A 81 10.88 -11.12 -5.19
C ASP A 81 11.47 -10.78 -3.81
N GLU A 82 12.46 -9.89 -3.73
CA GLU A 82 13.04 -9.48 -2.43
C GLU A 82 12.00 -8.79 -1.55
N GLN A 83 11.17 -7.93 -2.15
CA GLN A 83 10.05 -7.27 -1.48
C GLN A 83 8.98 -8.28 -1.05
N VAL A 84 8.67 -9.28 -1.89
CA VAL A 84 7.71 -10.36 -1.56
C VAL A 84 8.18 -11.14 -0.34
N GLU A 85 9.45 -11.56 -0.30
CA GLU A 85 10.00 -12.31 0.84
C GLU A 85 10.08 -11.46 2.12
N ALA A 86 10.33 -10.16 1.99
CA ALA A 86 10.29 -9.23 3.11
C ALA A 86 8.86 -9.06 3.66
N TRP A 87 7.86 -8.92 2.78
CA TRP A 87 6.45 -8.85 3.17
C TRP A 87 5.93 -10.12 3.83
N LYS A 88 6.38 -11.29 3.36
CA LYS A 88 5.96 -12.58 3.91
C LYS A 88 6.16 -12.67 5.42
N LYS A 89 7.30 -12.18 5.92
CA LYS A 89 7.59 -12.13 7.37
C LYS A 89 6.60 -11.26 8.15
N VAL A 90 6.16 -10.15 7.55
CA VAL A 90 5.15 -9.25 8.14
C VAL A 90 3.78 -9.93 8.18
N VAL A 91 3.37 -10.51 7.05
CA VAL A 91 2.07 -11.16 6.91
C VAL A 91 1.96 -12.39 7.82
N ASP A 92 2.98 -13.23 7.87
CA ASP A 92 3.03 -14.39 8.76
C ASP A 92 2.87 -13.99 10.24
N ALA A 93 3.51 -12.89 10.65
CA ALA A 93 3.42 -12.39 12.02
C ALA A 93 2.02 -11.85 12.37
N ILE A 94 1.32 -11.25 11.40
CA ILE A 94 -0.07 -10.77 11.55
C ILE A 94 -1.04 -11.96 11.62
N HIS A 95 -0.87 -12.94 10.72
CA HIS A 95 -1.72 -14.13 10.69
C HIS A 95 -1.54 -14.99 11.95
N ALA A 96 -0.34 -15.03 12.54
CA ALA A 96 -0.11 -15.66 13.84
C ALA A 96 -0.91 -15.01 14.99
N LYS A 97 -1.44 -13.79 14.82
CA LYS A 97 -2.34 -13.11 15.76
C LYS A 97 -3.84 -13.29 15.42
N GLY A 98 -4.17 -14.07 14.39
CA GLY A 98 -5.55 -14.28 13.94
C GLY A 98 -6.14 -13.10 13.15
N ALA A 99 -5.32 -12.10 12.80
CA ALA A 99 -5.78 -10.93 12.05
C ALA A 99 -5.71 -11.15 10.54
N PHE A 100 -6.47 -10.37 9.79
CA PHE A 100 -6.45 -10.32 8.33
C PHE A 100 -5.74 -9.05 7.86
N ILE A 101 -4.99 -9.12 6.76
CA ILE A 101 -4.37 -7.94 6.16
C ILE A 101 -4.55 -7.87 4.63
N PHE A 102 -4.85 -6.66 4.15
CA PHE A 102 -4.91 -6.32 2.74
C PHE A 102 -3.68 -5.48 2.36
N CYS A 103 -3.13 -5.71 1.16
CA CYS A 103 -2.06 -4.89 0.61
C CYS A 103 -2.66 -3.72 -0.18
N GLN A 104 -2.40 -2.48 0.23
CA GLN A 104 -2.76 -1.32 -0.55
C GLN A 104 -1.78 -1.13 -1.71
N LEU A 105 -2.15 -1.57 -2.91
CA LEU A 105 -1.36 -1.33 -4.13
C LEU A 105 -1.38 0.15 -4.51
N TRP A 106 -0.21 0.71 -4.81
CA TRP A 106 -0.07 2.15 -4.98
C TRP A 106 0.81 2.55 -6.17
N HIS A 107 0.39 3.63 -6.83
CA HIS A 107 1.19 4.37 -7.80
C HIS A 107 0.83 5.86 -7.67
N VAL A 108 1.81 6.73 -7.41
CA VAL A 108 1.54 8.15 -7.12
C VAL A 108 1.22 9.01 -8.36
N GLY A 109 1.65 8.56 -9.53
CA GLY A 109 1.54 9.34 -10.77
C GLY A 109 2.30 10.67 -10.64
N ARG A 110 1.63 11.80 -10.92
CA ARG A 110 2.26 13.14 -10.84
C ARG A 110 2.60 13.62 -9.43
N ALA A 111 2.14 12.94 -8.38
CA ALA A 111 2.51 13.27 -7.00
C ALA A 111 3.88 12.67 -6.64
N SER A 112 4.90 12.97 -7.44
CA SER A 112 6.28 12.48 -7.30
C SER A 112 7.30 13.59 -7.61
N HIS A 113 8.57 13.23 -7.66
CA HIS A 113 9.70 14.09 -7.99
C HIS A 113 10.77 13.24 -8.67
N GLU A 114 11.64 13.84 -9.48
CA GLU A 114 12.69 13.16 -10.26
C GLU A 114 13.62 12.32 -9.37
N VAL A 115 13.84 12.74 -8.12
CA VAL A 115 14.63 12.01 -7.12
C VAL A 115 14.04 10.64 -6.76
N TYR A 116 12.74 10.45 -6.98
CA TYR A 116 12.04 9.17 -6.77
C TYR A 116 11.91 8.34 -8.04
N GLN A 117 12.28 8.89 -9.20
CA GLN A 117 12.09 8.23 -10.49
C GLN A 117 13.38 7.53 -10.93
N PRO A 118 13.27 6.36 -11.59
CA PRO A 118 14.43 5.68 -12.13
C PRO A 118 15.17 6.59 -13.12
N GLY A 119 16.49 6.71 -12.95
CA GLY A 119 17.34 7.55 -13.79
C GLY A 119 17.05 9.05 -13.74
N GLY A 120 16.29 9.54 -12.75
CA GLY A 120 15.90 10.96 -12.69
C GLY A 120 14.84 11.36 -13.72
N GLY A 121 14.06 10.40 -14.23
CA GLY A 121 13.00 10.64 -15.20
C GLY A 121 11.85 11.50 -14.65
N LEU A 122 10.99 11.96 -15.56
CA LEU A 122 9.78 12.69 -15.19
C LEU A 122 8.71 11.73 -14.64
N PRO A 123 7.98 12.11 -13.57
CA PRO A 123 6.80 11.37 -13.13
C PRO A 123 5.76 11.24 -14.24
N ILE A 124 5.08 10.09 -14.31
CA ILE A 124 4.01 9.84 -15.30
C ILE A 124 2.64 10.29 -14.79
N SER A 125 1.75 10.68 -15.68
CA SER A 125 0.37 11.08 -15.34
C SER A 125 -0.59 10.96 -16.52
N SER A 126 -1.85 11.33 -16.30
CA SER A 126 -2.86 11.49 -17.35
C SER A 126 -2.79 12.85 -18.06
N THR A 127 -2.00 13.79 -17.54
CA THR A 127 -1.80 15.14 -18.08
C THR A 127 -0.33 15.54 -18.00
N ASN A 128 0.03 16.60 -18.71
CA ASN A 128 1.31 17.28 -18.58
C ASN A 128 1.26 18.40 -17.52
N ASP A 129 0.15 18.60 -16.82
CA ASP A 129 0.00 19.67 -15.83
C ASP A 129 0.56 19.25 -14.46
N PRO A 130 1.48 20.05 -13.87
CA PRO A 130 2.01 19.78 -12.54
C PRO A 130 0.94 20.00 -11.46
N ILE A 131 1.20 19.44 -10.27
CA ILE A 131 0.48 19.84 -9.07
C ILE A 131 0.83 21.30 -8.77
N SER A 132 -0.15 22.11 -8.37
CA SER A 132 0.07 23.53 -8.14
C SER A 132 1.07 23.77 -7.00
N LYS A 133 1.78 24.91 -7.06
CA LYS A 133 2.78 25.34 -6.05
C LYS A 133 2.21 25.57 -4.65
N ARG A 134 0.89 25.42 -4.46
CA ARG A 134 0.26 25.38 -3.13
C ARG A 134 0.70 24.15 -2.33
N TRP A 135 1.13 23.09 -3.01
CA TRP A 135 1.51 21.82 -2.43
C TRP A 135 2.97 21.54 -2.68
N ASN A 136 3.62 20.86 -1.73
CA ASN A 136 5.02 20.48 -1.82
C ASN A 136 5.18 18.97 -1.71
N VAL A 137 6.26 18.46 -2.26
CA VAL A 137 6.70 17.06 -2.12
C VAL A 137 7.76 16.97 -1.03
N LEU A 138 7.64 15.99 -0.13
CA LEU A 138 8.71 15.68 0.82
C LEU A 138 9.86 15.01 0.06
N LEU A 139 11.08 15.52 0.20
CA LEU A 139 12.28 14.96 -0.42
C LEU A 139 13.03 14.02 0.54
N PRO A 140 13.90 13.12 0.03
CA PRO A 140 14.60 12.13 0.88
C PRO A 140 15.51 12.74 1.96
N ASP A 141 15.99 13.95 1.73
CA ASP A 141 16.82 14.73 2.67
C ASP A 141 15.99 15.42 3.78
N GLY A 142 14.66 15.26 3.75
CA GLY A 142 13.73 15.88 4.70
C GLY A 142 13.29 17.30 4.31
N SER A 143 13.80 17.85 3.22
CA SER A 143 13.36 19.13 2.68
C SER A 143 12.05 19.00 1.88
N HIS A 144 11.50 20.13 1.46
CA HIS A 144 10.30 20.18 0.63
C HIS A 144 10.65 20.73 -0.77
N GLY A 145 10.27 19.97 -1.80
CA GLY A 145 10.41 20.35 -3.20
C GLY A 145 9.10 20.79 -3.84
N THR A 146 9.18 21.29 -5.07
CA THR A 146 8.02 21.56 -5.92
C THR A 146 7.72 20.33 -6.78
N TYR A 147 6.45 19.98 -6.98
CA TYR A 147 6.09 18.93 -7.92
C TYR A 147 6.48 19.33 -9.36
N PRO A 148 7.25 18.51 -10.09
CA PRO A 148 7.68 18.82 -11.44
C PRO A 148 6.52 18.64 -12.43
N LYS A 149 6.76 19.09 -13.67
CA LYS A 149 5.87 18.82 -14.79
C LYS A 149 5.90 17.31 -15.09
N PRO A 150 4.76 16.58 -14.96
CA PRO A 150 4.73 15.17 -15.31
C PRO A 150 4.73 15.00 -16.83
N ARG A 151 5.02 13.77 -17.27
CA ARG A 151 4.78 13.31 -18.64
C ARG A 151 3.40 12.66 -18.73
N ALA A 152 2.56 13.14 -19.64
CA ALA A 152 1.33 12.44 -19.99
C ALA A 152 1.66 11.08 -20.61
N LEU A 153 1.08 10.01 -20.08
CA LEU A 153 1.16 8.69 -20.68
C LEU A 153 0.47 8.69 -22.05
N GLU A 154 1.12 8.04 -23.00
CA GLU A 154 0.50 7.66 -24.26
C GLU A 154 -0.47 6.50 -24.01
N THR A 155 -1.50 6.37 -24.84
CA THR A 155 -2.54 5.35 -24.66
C THR A 155 -1.97 3.94 -24.60
N GLN A 156 -0.94 3.65 -25.40
CA GLN A 156 -0.23 2.37 -25.45
C GLN A 156 0.57 2.05 -24.17
N GLU A 157 0.87 3.03 -23.32
CA GLU A 157 1.62 2.80 -22.07
C GLU A 157 0.71 2.43 -20.90
N ILE A 158 -0.59 2.76 -20.97
CA ILE A 158 -1.55 2.48 -19.90
C ILE A 158 -1.67 0.97 -19.58
N PRO A 159 -1.70 0.05 -20.58
CA PRO A 159 -1.69 -1.38 -20.32
C PRO A 159 -0.51 -1.84 -19.45
N GLN A 160 0.67 -1.23 -19.58
CA GLN A 160 1.83 -1.57 -18.74
C GLN A 160 1.61 -1.18 -17.28
N VAL A 161 0.95 -0.05 -17.01
CA VAL A 161 0.58 0.34 -15.64
C VAL A 161 -0.43 -0.65 -15.06
N VAL A 162 -1.43 -1.07 -15.84
CA VAL A 162 -2.38 -2.12 -15.42
C VAL A 162 -1.65 -3.42 -15.10
N GLU A 163 -0.68 -3.79 -15.93
CA GLU A 163 0.16 -4.98 -15.70
C GLU A 163 0.97 -4.88 -14.41
N HIS A 164 1.49 -3.71 -14.05
CA HIS A 164 2.15 -3.50 -12.75
C HIS A 164 1.20 -3.77 -11.57
N PHE A 165 -0.04 -3.29 -11.64
CA PHE A 165 -1.05 -3.59 -10.60
C PHE A 165 -1.40 -5.08 -10.57
N ARG A 166 -1.55 -5.73 -11.73
CA ARG A 166 -1.80 -7.18 -11.82
C ARG A 166 -0.66 -7.97 -11.16
N GLN A 167 0.59 -7.63 -11.48
CA GLN A 167 1.76 -8.30 -10.92
C GLN A 167 1.92 -8.01 -9.42
N GLY A 168 1.67 -6.77 -8.98
CA GLY A 168 1.65 -6.39 -7.57
C GLY A 168 0.62 -7.19 -6.76
N ALA A 169 -0.57 -7.42 -7.31
CA ALA A 169 -1.59 -8.25 -6.67
C ALA A 169 -1.14 -9.72 -6.54
N LEU A 170 -0.56 -10.30 -7.61
CA LEU A 170 -0.02 -11.66 -7.56
C LEU A 170 1.12 -11.79 -6.53
N ASN A 171 2.02 -10.82 -6.50
CA ASN A 171 3.12 -10.77 -5.55
C ASN A 171 2.62 -10.65 -4.10
N ALA A 172 1.59 -9.85 -3.86
CA ALA A 172 0.95 -9.75 -2.56
C ALA A 172 0.33 -11.10 -2.12
N ILE A 173 -0.34 -11.83 -3.04
CA ILE A 173 -0.83 -13.18 -2.73
C ILE A 173 0.32 -14.13 -2.40
N ARG A 174 1.43 -14.08 -3.15
CA ARG A 174 2.65 -14.88 -2.91
C ARG A 174 3.29 -14.58 -1.55
N ALA A 175 3.21 -13.34 -1.07
CA ALA A 175 3.79 -12.89 0.20
C ALA A 175 3.03 -13.37 1.47
N GLY A 176 2.41 -14.55 1.43
CA GLY A 176 1.71 -15.12 2.60
C GLY A 176 0.21 -14.88 2.63
N GLN A 177 -0.42 -14.71 1.46
CA GLN A 177 -1.86 -14.45 1.30
C GLN A 177 -2.29 -13.07 1.78
N PHE A 178 -1.69 -11.99 1.27
CA PHE A 178 -2.45 -10.74 1.28
C PHE A 178 -3.78 -10.98 0.60
N ILE A 179 -4.80 -10.46 1.24
CA ILE A 179 -6.14 -10.84 0.94
C ILE A 179 -6.76 -9.82 -0.01
N PHE A 180 -7.41 -10.30 -1.07
CA PHE A 180 -8.21 -9.51 -2.00
C PHE A 180 -9.66 -10.00 -1.97
N LEU A 181 -10.61 -9.06 -2.15
CA LEU A 181 -12.05 -9.32 -2.25
C LEU A 181 -12.40 -10.01 -3.57
#